data_AF-A0A8J4ASD4-F1
#
_entry.id   AF-A0A8J4ASD4-F1
#
_cell.length_a   1.000
_cell.length_b   1.000
_cell.length_c   1.000
_cell.angle_alpha   90.00
_cell.angle_beta   90.00
_cell.angle_gamma   90.00
#
_symmetry.space_group_name_H-M   'P 1'
#
loop_
_entity.id
_entity.type
_entity.pdbx_description
1 polymer ?
#
loop_
_entity_poly.entity_id
_entity_poly.type
_entity_poly.pdbx_seq_one_letter_code
_entity_poly.pdbx_strand_id
1 'polypeptide(L)'
;MDELTQNILAHPRCSYTISEQQRRGSSADNPAVGDSAGQPCGGLDPEDPACARASLLGRLEPVAEEDLQEAQVAMFSRHPRMADWPADHLFEFFELRVEEVHLLDWYGGMAIISGEDYYAAAVDDAA
;
A
#
# COMPACT_ATOMS: atom_id res chain seq x y z
N MET A 1 9.04 -20.45 -8.59
CA MET A 1 8.54 -19.84 -7.35
C MET A 1 9.68 -19.10 -6.69
N ASP A 2 9.55 -17.78 -6.57
CA ASP A 2 10.57 -16.92 -5.97
C ASP A 2 10.62 -17.08 -4.44
N GLU A 3 11.65 -16.47 -3.84
CA GLU A 3 11.92 -16.55 -2.40
C GLU A 3 10.80 -15.92 -1.56
N LEU A 4 10.19 -14.84 -2.02
CA LEU A 4 9.13 -14.17 -1.27
C LEU A 4 7.91 -15.08 -1.19
N THR A 5 7.48 -15.69 -2.31
CA THR A 5 6.38 -16.66 -2.29
C THR A 5 6.68 -17.84 -1.38
N GLN A 6 7.89 -18.40 -1.41
CA GLN A 6 8.28 -19.49 -0.51
C GLN A 6 8.20 -19.07 0.97
N ASN A 7 8.71 -17.88 1.29
CA ASN A 7 8.69 -17.35 2.66
C ASN A 7 7.26 -17.15 3.17
N ILE A 8 6.37 -16.61 2.34
CA ILE A 8 4.98 -16.37 2.74
C ILE A 8 4.18 -17.66 2.90
N LEU A 9 4.40 -18.66 2.04
CA LEU A 9 3.76 -19.97 2.19
C LEU A 9 4.20 -20.71 3.46
N ALA A 10 5.44 -20.51 3.92
CA ALA A 10 5.93 -21.07 5.19
C ALA A 10 5.58 -20.21 6.41
N HIS A 11 5.59 -18.88 6.24
CA HIS A 11 5.47 -17.88 7.29
C HIS A 11 4.60 -16.71 6.79
N PRO A 12 3.26 -16.82 6.89
CA PRO A 12 2.37 -15.87 6.24
C PRO A 12 2.35 -14.48 6.91
N ARG A 13 2.92 -14.33 8.12
CA ARG A 13 2.94 -13.05 8.82
C ARG A 13 3.93 -12.09 8.17
N CYS A 14 3.44 -10.94 7.71
CA CYS A 14 4.28 -9.89 7.14
C CYS A 14 3.80 -8.50 7.56
N SER A 15 4.61 -7.50 7.20
CA SER A 15 4.22 -6.10 7.29
C SER A 15 4.47 -5.43 5.95
N TYR A 16 3.57 -4.53 5.56
CA TYR A 16 3.66 -3.71 4.36
C TYR A 16 3.60 -2.25 4.77
N THR A 17 4.63 -1.46 4.43
CA THR A 17 4.70 -0.04 4.82
C THR A 17 4.56 0.85 3.61
N ILE A 18 3.67 1.83 3.71
CA ILE A 18 3.44 2.89 2.74
C ILE A 18 3.66 4.26 3.38
N SER A 19 4.06 5.24 2.58
CA SER A 19 4.31 6.62 3.01
C SER A 19 3.74 7.62 2.01
N GLU A 20 3.27 8.76 2.48
CA GLU A 20 2.85 9.89 1.64
C GLU A 20 3.95 10.36 0.68
N GLN A 21 5.22 10.09 0.97
CA GLN A 21 6.33 10.35 0.05
C GLN A 21 6.18 9.60 -1.28
N GLN A 22 5.48 8.46 -1.29
CA GLN A 22 5.24 7.64 -2.48
C GLN A 22 4.09 8.19 -3.34
N ARG A 23 3.31 9.16 -2.82
CA ARG A 23 2.23 9.80 -3.57
C ARG A 23 2.84 10.46 -4.80
N ARG A 24 2.19 10.28 -5.96
CA ARG A 24 2.57 11.05 -7.14
C ARG A 24 2.28 12.52 -6.85
N GLY A 25 3.31 13.33 -6.75
CA GLY A 25 3.12 14.78 -6.72
C GLY A 25 2.46 15.24 -8.01
N SER A 26 1.76 16.37 -7.98
CA SER A 26 1.13 16.98 -9.17
C SER A 26 2.15 17.60 -10.13
N SER A 27 3.41 17.16 -10.13
CA SER A 27 4.55 17.77 -10.83
C SER A 27 4.55 17.61 -12.36
N ALA A 28 3.36 17.53 -12.97
CA ALA A 28 3.21 17.82 -14.39
C ALA A 28 3.64 19.27 -14.72
N ASP A 29 3.69 20.18 -13.73
CA ASP A 29 4.11 21.56 -13.93
C ASP A 29 5.23 21.99 -12.96
N ASN A 30 6.48 21.87 -13.43
CA ASN A 30 7.63 22.72 -13.09
C ASN A 30 8.25 22.66 -11.65
N PRO A 31 9.51 22.20 -11.48
CA PRO A 31 10.15 22.02 -10.16
C PRO A 31 10.68 23.33 -9.51
N ALA A 32 10.14 24.49 -9.86
CA ALA A 32 10.72 25.79 -9.51
C ALA A 32 9.76 26.79 -8.83
N VAL A 33 8.56 26.37 -8.44
CA VAL A 33 7.63 27.22 -7.69
C VAL A 33 7.61 26.76 -6.24
N GLY A 34 7.90 27.67 -5.32
CA GLY A 34 7.98 27.42 -3.87
C GLY A 34 6.63 27.22 -3.20
N ASP A 35 5.68 26.53 -3.84
CA ASP A 35 4.47 26.06 -3.22
C ASP A 35 4.57 24.56 -2.91
N SER A 36 4.62 24.24 -1.62
CA SER A 36 4.45 22.88 -1.08
C SER A 36 3.15 22.18 -1.53
N ALA A 37 2.23 22.93 -2.14
CA ALA A 37 0.93 22.48 -2.58
C ALA A 37 1.09 21.51 -3.77
N GLY A 38 0.99 20.21 -3.48
CA GLY A 38 1.04 19.15 -4.48
C GLY A 38 2.35 18.35 -4.50
N GLN A 39 3.33 18.72 -3.67
CA GLN A 39 4.49 17.86 -3.41
C GLN A 39 4.09 16.68 -2.49
N PRO A 40 4.75 15.51 -2.62
CA PRO A 40 4.67 14.47 -1.59
C PRO A 40 5.08 15.04 -0.23
N CYS A 41 4.47 14.55 0.86
CA CYS A 41 4.69 15.08 2.22
C CYS A 41 4.42 16.60 2.40
N GLY A 42 3.76 17.29 1.46
CA GLY A 42 3.72 18.77 1.47
C GLY A 42 5.10 19.42 1.39
N GLY A 43 6.08 18.74 0.79
CA GLY A 43 7.47 19.23 0.70
C GLY A 43 8.29 19.08 1.98
N LEU A 44 7.77 18.39 3.01
CA LEU A 44 8.53 18.03 4.20
C LEU A 44 9.58 16.96 3.91
N ASP A 45 10.52 16.80 4.85
CA ASP A 45 11.44 15.66 4.83
C ASP A 45 10.64 14.34 4.92
N PRO A 46 10.97 13.31 4.12
CA PRO A 46 10.24 12.04 4.13
C PRO A 46 10.21 11.32 5.48
N GLU A 47 11.16 11.60 6.37
CA GLU A 47 11.22 11.03 7.72
C GLU A 47 10.62 11.96 8.79
N ASP A 48 10.11 13.15 8.41
CA ASP A 48 9.34 13.99 9.32
C ASP A 48 8.06 13.26 9.72
N PRO A 49 7.72 13.13 11.03
CA PRO A 49 6.48 12.46 11.46
C PRO A 49 5.19 13.06 10.88
N ALA A 50 5.23 14.32 10.42
CA ALA A 50 4.13 14.95 9.72
C ALA A 50 4.01 14.52 8.24
N CYS A 51 5.00 13.84 7.66
CA CYS A 51 4.82 13.06 6.44
C CYS A 51 4.31 11.67 6.81
N ALA A 52 3.02 11.43 6.60
CA ALA A 52 2.39 10.27 7.18
C ALA A 52 2.92 8.95 6.57
N ARG A 53 3.08 7.95 7.43
CA ARG A 53 3.39 6.56 7.04
C ARG A 53 2.54 5.57 7.81
N ALA A 54 2.09 4.54 7.11
CA ALA A 54 1.30 3.45 7.67
C ALA A 54 2.01 2.13 7.43
N SER A 55 2.22 1.36 8.49
CA SER A 55 2.64 -0.03 8.43
C SER A 55 1.42 -0.91 8.67
N LEU A 56 1.02 -1.70 7.67
CA LEU A 56 -0.05 -2.66 7.75
C LEU A 56 0.54 -4.00 8.15
N LEU A 57 0.08 -4.56 9.26
CA LEU A 57 0.53 -5.85 9.80
C LEU A 57 -0.59 -6.87 9.60
N GLY A 58 -0.24 -8.08 9.19
CA GLY A 58 -1.24 -9.11 8.98
C GLY A 58 -0.68 -10.39 8.40
N ARG A 59 -1.52 -11.11 7.66
CA ARG A 59 -1.15 -12.34 6.96
C ARG A 59 -1.33 -12.18 5.45
N LEU A 60 -0.28 -12.49 4.69
CA LEU A 60 -0.36 -12.56 3.24
C LEU A 60 -0.78 -13.99 2.85
N GLU A 61 -1.92 -14.10 2.20
CA GLU A 61 -2.54 -15.40 1.87
C GLU A 61 -2.85 -15.44 0.35
N PRO A 62 -2.77 -16.62 -0.29
CA PRO A 62 -3.22 -16.77 -1.68
C PRO A 62 -4.69 -16.38 -1.81
N VAL A 63 -5.03 -15.67 -2.89
CA VAL A 63 -6.42 -15.31 -3.18
C VAL A 63 -7.23 -16.57 -3.52
N ALA A 64 -8.41 -16.71 -2.92
CA ALA A 64 -9.32 -17.81 -3.17
C ALA A 64 -9.90 -17.75 -4.59
N GLU A 65 -10.29 -18.89 -5.16
CA GLU A 65 -10.72 -18.97 -6.57
C GLU A 65 -11.95 -18.08 -6.85
N GLU A 66 -12.86 -17.98 -5.89
CA GLU A 66 -14.04 -17.13 -5.92
C GLU A 66 -13.73 -15.61 -6.01
N ASP A 67 -12.59 -15.18 -5.48
CA ASP A 67 -12.19 -13.76 -5.37
C ASP A 67 -11.18 -13.36 -6.47
N LEU A 68 -10.72 -14.30 -7.29
CA LEU A 68 -9.68 -14.05 -8.31
C LEU A 68 -10.07 -12.95 -9.31
N GLN A 69 -11.34 -12.90 -9.69
CA GLN A 69 -11.80 -11.88 -10.65
C GLN A 69 -11.71 -10.47 -10.05
N GLU A 70 -12.07 -10.31 -8.77
CA GLU A 70 -11.97 -9.04 -8.06
C GLU A 70 -10.50 -8.63 -7.89
N ALA A 71 -9.64 -9.55 -7.48
CA ALA A 71 -8.20 -9.31 -7.33
C ALA A 71 -7.54 -8.86 -8.65
N GLN A 72 -7.91 -9.49 -9.77
CA GLN A 72 -7.43 -9.09 -11.10
C GLN A 72 -7.87 -7.67 -11.47
N VAL A 73 -9.14 -7.33 -11.26
CA VAL A 73 -9.66 -5.98 -11.53
C VAL A 73 -8.95 -4.94 -10.65
N ALA A 74 -8.82 -5.20 -9.35
CA ALA A 74 -8.14 -4.32 -8.41
C ALA A 74 -6.68 -4.08 -8.79
N MET A 75 -5.94 -5.15 -9.13
CA MET A 75 -4.52 -5.07 -9.49
C MET A 75 -4.31 -4.39 -10.85
N PHE A 76 -5.02 -4.82 -11.89
CA PHE A 76 -4.80 -4.34 -13.26
C PHE A 76 -5.32 -2.92 -13.49
N SER A 77 -6.33 -2.46 -12.73
CA SER A 77 -6.76 -1.06 -12.77
C SER A 77 -5.64 -0.09 -12.36
N ARG A 78 -4.75 -0.51 -11.44
CA ARG A 78 -3.60 0.28 -10.97
C ARG A 78 -2.31 -0.05 -11.73
N HIS A 79 -2.13 -1.29 -12.15
CA HIS A 79 -0.95 -1.81 -12.84
C HIS A 79 -1.32 -2.50 -14.16
N PRO A 80 -1.77 -1.76 -15.18
CA PRO A 80 -2.33 -2.36 -16.40
C PRO A 80 -1.34 -3.25 -17.16
N ARG A 81 -0.04 -2.96 -17.07
CA ARG A 81 1.01 -3.78 -17.70
C ARG A 81 1.12 -5.20 -17.13
N MET A 82 0.59 -5.46 -15.92
CA MET A 82 0.62 -6.80 -15.32
C MET A 82 -0.28 -7.79 -16.07
N ALA A 83 -1.32 -7.31 -16.77
CA ALA A 83 -2.18 -8.18 -17.57
C ALA A 83 -1.43 -8.85 -18.74
N ASP A 84 -0.33 -8.23 -19.21
CA ASP A 84 0.49 -8.71 -20.32
C ASP A 84 1.77 -9.43 -19.85
N TRP A 85 1.89 -9.74 -18.56
CA TRP A 85 3.08 -10.44 -18.05
C TRP A 85 3.17 -11.88 -18.58
N PRO A 86 4.39 -12.42 -18.78
CA PRO A 86 4.58 -13.77 -19.31
C PRO A 86 3.93 -14.84 -18.43
N ALA A 87 3.12 -15.71 -19.04
CA ALA A 87 2.39 -16.76 -18.32
C ALA A 87 3.32 -17.87 -17.78
N ASP A 88 4.49 -18.07 -18.37
CA ASP A 88 5.48 -19.08 -17.98
C ASP A 88 6.25 -18.71 -16.70
N HIS A 89 6.04 -17.51 -16.16
CA HIS A 89 6.57 -17.07 -14.87
C HIS A 89 5.67 -17.46 -13.69
N LEU A 90 4.47 -18.00 -13.94
CA LEU A 90 3.56 -18.56 -12.92
C LEU A 90 3.22 -17.58 -11.78
N PHE A 91 2.85 -16.35 -12.13
CA PHE A 91 2.39 -15.36 -11.14
C PHE A 91 1.05 -15.75 -10.53
N GLU A 92 0.92 -15.57 -9.22
CA GLU A 92 -0.27 -15.85 -8.43
C GLU A 92 -0.71 -14.58 -7.67
N PHE A 93 -2.00 -14.46 -7.37
CA PHE A 93 -2.53 -13.34 -6.58
C PHE A 93 -2.48 -13.68 -5.09
N PHE A 94 -2.04 -12.70 -4.30
CA PHE A 94 -2.03 -12.77 -2.85
C PHE A 94 -2.75 -11.54 -2.27
N GLU A 95 -3.42 -11.72 -1.14
CA GLU A 95 -4.08 -10.67 -0.39
C GLU A 95 -3.46 -10.55 1.01
N LEU A 96 -3.18 -9.33 1.44
CA LEU A 96 -2.79 -9.04 2.82
C LEU A 96 -4.04 -8.88 3.66
N ARG A 97 -4.37 -9.89 4.47
CA ARG A 97 -5.40 -9.82 5.51
C ARG A 97 -4.85 -8.99 6.67
N VAL A 98 -5.20 -7.71 6.69
CA VAL A 98 -4.77 -6.74 7.71
C VAL A 98 -5.35 -7.10 9.08
N GLU A 99 -4.48 -7.23 10.08
CA GLU A 99 -4.83 -7.49 11.48
C GLU A 99 -4.67 -6.22 12.34
N GLU A 100 -3.72 -5.35 11.99
CA GLU A 100 -3.37 -4.14 12.73
C GLU A 100 -2.70 -3.12 11.80
N VAL A 101 -2.96 -1.81 12.00
CA VAL A 101 -2.28 -0.73 11.28
C VAL A 101 -1.56 0.18 12.27
N HIS A 102 -0.30 0.44 11.96
CA HIS A 102 0.64 1.26 12.72
C HIS A 102 0.79 2.59 11.98
N LEU A 103 0.08 3.63 12.40
CA LEU A 103 0.03 4.93 11.74
C LEU A 103 0.89 5.95 12.47
N LEU A 104 1.87 6.52 11.77
CA LEU A 104 2.60 7.71 12.21
C LEU A 104 2.26 8.84 11.26
N ASP A 105 1.44 9.78 11.73
CA ASP A 105 0.97 10.95 10.98
C ASP A 105 1.23 12.28 11.70
N TRP A 106 1.76 12.23 12.93
CA TRP A 106 2.21 13.39 13.67
C TRP A 106 3.20 13.02 14.77
N TYR A 107 3.75 14.05 15.42
CA TYR A 107 4.54 13.92 16.63
C TYR A 107 3.70 13.36 17.79
N GLY A 108 4.36 12.62 18.68
CA GLY A 108 3.71 12.06 19.89
C GLY A 108 3.65 10.54 19.91
N GLY A 109 4.17 9.88 18.87
CA GLY A 109 4.21 8.44 18.75
C GLY A 109 3.18 7.93 17.74
N MET A 110 3.19 6.62 17.54
CA MET A 110 2.39 5.95 16.53
C MET A 110 1.04 5.52 17.11
N ALA A 111 -0.03 5.75 16.35
CA ALA A 111 -1.34 5.19 16.64
C ALA A 111 -1.39 3.72 16.21
N ILE A 112 -1.98 2.88 17.06
CA ILE A 112 -2.24 1.46 16.77
C ILE A 112 -3.74 1.33 16.50
N ILE A 113 -4.08 0.98 15.27
CA ILE A 113 -5.45 0.85 14.76
C ILE A 113 -5.73 -0.65 14.58
N SER A 114 -6.87 -1.12 15.09
CA SER A 114 -7.24 -2.53 14.95
C SER A 114 -7.65 -2.84 13.50
N GLY A 115 -7.54 -4.11 13.09
CA GLY A 115 -8.07 -4.55 11.80
C GLY A 115 -9.58 -4.26 11.66
N GLU A 116 -10.36 -4.37 12.74
CA GLU A 116 -11.78 -4.04 12.76
C GLU A 116 -12.02 -2.57 12.39
N ASP A 117 -11.32 -1.65 13.06
CA ASP A 117 -11.43 -0.21 12.78
C ASP A 117 -10.96 0.13 11.36
N TYR A 118 -9.89 -0.54 10.89
CA TYR A 118 -9.39 -0.38 9.52
C TYR A 118 -10.45 -0.77 8.48
N TYR A 119 -11.09 -1.94 8.61
CA TYR A 119 -12.11 -2.38 7.67
C TYR A 119 -13.45 -1.64 7.84
N ALA A 120 -13.72 -1.05 9.00
CA ALA A 120 -14.90 -0.22 9.25
C ALA A 120 -14.75 1.22 8.73
N ALA A 121 -13.53 1.67 8.42
CA ALA A 121 -13.26 3.01 7.94
C ALA A 121 -13.91 3.28 6.57
N ALA A 122 -14.47 4.48 6.40
CA ALA A 122 -14.93 4.93 5.10
C ALA A 122 -13.76 5.44 4.26
N VAL A 123 -13.71 5.04 2.99
CA VAL A 123 -12.78 5.63 2.02
C VAL A 123 -13.30 7.01 1.63
N ASP A 124 -12.45 8.03 1.74
CA ASP A 124 -12.75 9.36 1.20
C ASP A 124 -12.38 9.38 -0.28
N ASP A 125 -13.39 9.41 -1.15
CA ASP A 125 -13.22 9.46 -2.61
C ASP A 125 -12.69 10.83 -3.11
N ALA A 126 -12.46 11.80 -2.22
CA ALA A 126 -12.07 13.16 -2.56
C ALA A 126 -10.54 13.44 -2.64
N ALA A 127 -9.69 12.42 -2.49
CA ALA A 127 -8.22 12.56 -2.43
C ALA A 127 -7.49 12.38 -3.78
#